data_AF-A0A6P5SMI8-F1
#
_entry.id   AF-A0A6P5SMI8-F1
#
_cell.length_a   1.000
_cell.length_b   1.000
_cell.length_c   1.000
_cell.angle_alpha   90.00
_cell.angle_beta   90.00
_cell.angle_gamma   90.00
#
_symmetry.space_group_name_H-M   'P 1'
#
loop_
_entity.id
_entity.type
_entity.pdbx_description
1 polymer ?
#
loop_
_entity_poly.entity_id
_entity_poly.type
_entity_poly.pdbx_seq_one_letter_code
_entity_poly.pdbx_strand_id
1 'polypeptide(L)'
;MEFCPSCANMLQYELPNMHDARFFCPTCPYVAYVDRKVKIKRRQHLVKKEIQPIFTLDDYKNAPKIEEPCPRCGFPEAAYRTQQTRSADEAETRFFRCMNNNCGHTWVDYS
;
A
#
# COMPACT_ATOMS: atom_id res chain seq x y z
N MET A 1 -7.69 -9.44 -15.71
CA MET A 1 -8.47 -8.21 -15.97
C MET A 1 -7.96 -7.67 -17.28
N GLU A 2 -8.85 -7.43 -18.24
CA GLU A 2 -8.50 -6.92 -19.57
C GLU A 2 -9.07 -5.52 -19.74
N PHE A 3 -8.37 -4.68 -20.48
CA PHE A 3 -8.77 -3.30 -20.75
C PHE A 3 -9.09 -3.13 -22.22
N CYS A 4 -10.03 -2.26 -22.52
CA CYS A 4 -10.39 -1.93 -23.89
C CYS A 4 -9.23 -1.18 -24.57
N PRO A 5 -8.78 -1.60 -25.77
CA PRO A 5 -7.69 -0.93 -26.46
C PRO A 5 -8.05 0.46 -27.00
N SER A 6 -9.34 0.75 -27.19
CA SER A 6 -9.79 2.04 -27.73
C SER A 6 -10.07 3.09 -26.65
N CYS A 7 -10.66 2.71 -25.52
CA CYS A 7 -11.08 3.66 -24.48
C CYS A 7 -10.44 3.41 -23.11
N ALA A 8 -9.54 2.45 -22.99
CA ALA A 8 -8.82 2.07 -21.76
C ALA A 8 -9.71 1.70 -20.55
N ASN A 9 -11.04 1.59 -20.73
CA ASN A 9 -11.94 1.14 -19.68
C ASN A 9 -11.78 -0.36 -19.43
N MET A 10 -11.97 -0.75 -18.17
CA MET A 10 -11.96 -2.16 -17.78
C MET A 10 -13.13 -2.89 -18.45
N LEU A 11 -12.83 -4.01 -19.11
CA LEU A 11 -13.84 -4.82 -19.77
C LEU A 11 -14.67 -5.59 -18.73
N GLN A 12 -15.97 -5.68 -18.97
CA GLN A 12 -16.91 -6.41 -18.13
C GLN A 12 -17.18 -7.79 -18.71
N TYR A 13 -17.39 -8.76 -17.83
CA TYR A 13 -17.65 -10.14 -18.19
C TYR A 13 -19.15 -10.38 -18.38
N GLU A 14 -19.51 -11.07 -19.45
CA GLU A 14 -20.88 -11.49 -19.74
C GLU A 14 -20.91 -12.95 -20.22
N LEU A 15 -21.99 -13.66 -19.89
CA LEU A 15 -22.32 -14.99 -20.37
C LEU A 15 -23.64 -14.96 -21.15
N PRO A 16 -23.62 -14.61 -22.44
CA PRO A 16 -24.81 -14.72 -23.27
C PRO A 16 -25.12 -16.20 -23.47
N ASN A 17 -26.25 -16.66 -22.93
CA ASN A 17 -26.86 -17.95 -23.23
C ASN A 17 -25.97 -19.19 -22.98
N MET A 18 -25.20 -19.19 -21.89
CA MET A 18 -24.58 -20.39 -21.29
C MET A 18 -23.49 -21.11 -22.12
N HIS A 19 -23.18 -20.66 -23.34
CA HIS A 19 -22.27 -21.38 -24.23
C HIS A 19 -20.92 -20.71 -24.49
N ASP A 20 -20.82 -19.37 -24.53
CA ASP A 20 -19.55 -18.67 -24.74
C ASP A 20 -19.43 -17.43 -23.85
N ALA A 21 -18.36 -17.35 -23.07
CA ALA A 21 -18.05 -16.18 -22.27
C ALA A 21 -17.46 -15.06 -23.13
N ARG A 22 -17.89 -13.81 -22.90
CA ARG A 22 -17.34 -12.63 -23.58
C ARG A 22 -16.98 -11.52 -22.61
N PHE A 23 -15.98 -10.73 -22.98
CA PHE A 23 -15.68 -9.43 -22.38
C PHE A 23 -16.23 -8.33 -23.28
N PHE A 24 -17.00 -7.40 -22.73
CA PHE A 24 -17.51 -6.24 -23.45
C PHE A 24 -17.10 -4.95 -22.76
N CYS A 25 -16.95 -3.88 -23.55
CA CYS A 25 -16.72 -2.55 -23.00
C CYS A 25 -18.08 -1.87 -22.70
N PRO A 26 -18.29 -1.26 -21.53
CA PRO A 26 -19.52 -0.53 -21.23
C PRO A 26 -19.64 0.81 -21.97
N THR A 27 -18.57 1.29 -22.61
CA THR A 27 -18.50 2.65 -23.17
C THR A 27 -18.31 2.68 -24.68
N CYS A 28 -17.84 1.59 -25.28
CA CYS A 28 -17.64 1.49 -26.73
C CYS A 28 -18.05 0.10 -27.23
N PRO A 29 -18.25 -0.11 -28.54
CA PRO A 29 -18.74 -1.38 -29.09
C PRO A 29 -17.69 -2.49 -29.12
N TYR A 30 -16.57 -2.33 -28.41
CA TYR A 30 -15.50 -3.33 -28.37
C TYR A 30 -15.95 -4.57 -27.59
N VAL A 31 -15.76 -5.74 -28.20
CA VAL A 31 -16.04 -7.05 -27.61
C VAL A 31 -14.84 -7.96 -27.86
N ALA A 32 -14.39 -8.64 -26.80
CA ALA A 32 -13.35 -9.67 -26.85
C ALA A 32 -13.94 -11.01 -26.40
N TYR A 33 -13.80 -12.05 -27.23
CA TYR A 33 -14.28 -13.38 -26.88
C TYR A 33 -13.26 -14.09 -25.98
N VAL A 34 -13.75 -14.72 -24.91
CA VAL A 34 -12.88 -15.41 -23.97
C VAL A 34 -12.52 -16.78 -24.54
N ASP A 35 -11.26 -16.96 -24.89
CA ASP A 35 -10.75 -18.26 -25.33
C ASP A 35 -10.82 -19.25 -24.15
N ARG A 36 -11.21 -20.52 -24.39
CA ARG A 36 -11.49 -21.53 -23.33
C ARG A 36 -10.30 -21.83 -22.40
N LYS A 37 -9.12 -21.29 -22.71
CA LYS A 37 -7.89 -21.40 -21.91
C LYS A 37 -7.83 -20.42 -20.74
N VAL A 38 -8.68 -19.39 -20.70
CA VAL A 38 -8.71 -18.42 -19.59
C VAL A 38 -9.46 -19.02 -18.39
N LYS A 39 -8.70 -19.59 -17.45
CA LYS A 39 -9.25 -20.12 -16.18
C LYS A 39 -9.61 -18.96 -15.26
N ILE A 40 -10.88 -18.55 -15.23
CA ILE A 40 -11.40 -17.63 -14.21
C ILE A 40 -11.39 -18.35 -12.87
N LYS A 41 -10.30 -18.19 -12.10
CA LYS A 41 -10.16 -18.78 -10.77
C LYS A 41 -10.86 -17.89 -9.75
N ARG A 42 -11.93 -18.42 -9.14
CA ARG A 42 -12.76 -17.69 -8.15
C ARG A 42 -12.02 -17.41 -6.83
N ARG A 43 -11.03 -18.24 -6.50
CA ARG A 43 -10.11 -18.05 -5.37
C ARG A 43 -8.74 -18.60 -5.74
N GLN A 44 -7.72 -17.75 -5.65
CA GLN A 44 -6.33 -18.18 -5.67
C GLN A 44 -5.71 -17.71 -4.36
N HIS A 45 -5.16 -18.62 -3.57
CA HIS A 45 -4.33 -18.25 -2.43
C HIS A 45 -3.04 -17.65 -2.99
N LEU A 46 -3.04 -16.33 -3.11
CA LEU A 46 -1.88 -15.57 -3.50
C LEU A 46 -0.92 -15.60 -2.30
N VAL A 47 0.29 -16.09 -2.52
CA VAL A 47 1.38 -15.88 -1.55
C VAL A 47 1.59 -14.37 -1.46
N LYS A 48 1.41 -13.80 -0.28
CA LYS A 48 1.66 -12.37 -0.07
C LYS A 48 3.14 -12.13 -0.36
N LYS A 49 3.42 -11.22 -1.30
CA LYS A 49 4.78 -10.73 -1.51
C LYS A 49 5.25 -10.06 -0.23
N GLU A 50 6.51 -10.27 0.13
CA GLU A 50 7.13 -9.53 1.23
C GLU A 50 7.06 -8.03 0.93
N ILE A 51 6.37 -7.30 1.79
CA ILE A 51 6.19 -5.86 1.66
C ILE A 51 7.52 -5.25 2.11
N GLN A 52 8.25 -4.66 1.19
CA GLN A 52 9.42 -3.88 1.55
C GLN A 52 8.96 -2.64 2.32
N PRO A 53 9.50 -2.39 3.52
CA PRO A 53 9.15 -1.21 4.27
C PRO A 53 9.62 0.03 3.51
N ILE A 54 8.71 0.99 3.33
CA ILE A 54 8.99 2.29 2.68
C ILE A 54 10.06 3.06 3.45
N PHE A 55 10.16 2.81 4.75
CA PHE A 55 11.14 3.42 5.63
C PHE A 55 12.07 2.36 6.22
N THR A 56 13.35 2.54 5.95
CA THR A 56 14.44 1.71 6.41
C THR A 56 15.16 2.34 7.59
N LEU A 57 16.08 1.57 8.18
CA LEU A 57 16.93 2.02 9.29
C LEU A 57 17.80 3.22 8.91
N ASP A 58 18.25 3.27 7.66
CA ASP A 58 19.13 4.31 7.16
C ASP A 58 18.44 5.66 7.02
N ASP A 59 17.12 5.68 6.77
CA ASP A 59 16.34 6.92 6.69
C ASP A 59 16.35 7.70 8.01
N TYR A 60 16.48 6.99 9.15
CA TYR A 60 16.57 7.62 10.47
C TYR A 60 17.95 8.20 10.79
N LYS A 61 19.01 7.84 10.05
CA LYS A 61 20.36 8.41 10.28
C LYS A 61 20.43 9.89 9.88
N ASN A 62 19.70 10.26 8.83
CA ASN A 62 19.63 11.63 8.30
C ASN A 62 18.37 12.39 8.77
N ALA A 63 17.53 11.75 9.59
CA ALA A 63 16.32 12.36 10.10
C ALA A 63 16.64 13.46 11.13
N PRO A 64 15.76 14.47 11.27
CA PRO A 64 15.92 15.49 12.28
C PRO A 64 15.83 14.89 13.70
N LYS A 65 16.62 15.45 14.62
CA LYS A 65 16.73 14.99 16.01
C LYS A 65 16.01 15.96 16.95
N ILE A 66 15.46 15.42 18.02
CA ILE A 66 14.78 16.15 19.09
C ILE A 66 15.21 15.59 20.46
N GLU A 67 15.19 16.45 21.47
CA GLU A 67 15.46 16.10 22.87
C GLU A 67 14.22 15.48 23.54
N GLU A 68 13.84 14.28 23.08
CA GLU A 68 12.73 13.50 23.66
C GLU A 68 13.27 12.20 24.28
N PRO A 69 13.14 12.01 25.60
CA PRO A 69 13.71 10.85 26.29
C PRO A 69 13.03 9.55 25.87
N CYS A 70 13.82 8.54 25.49
CA CYS A 70 13.27 7.26 25.07
C CYS A 70 12.55 6.54 26.23
N PRO A 71 11.28 6.11 26.05
CA PRO A 71 10.49 5.48 27.11
C PRO A 71 11.06 4.12 27.58
N ARG A 72 11.96 3.51 26.78
CA ARG A 72 12.56 2.21 27.07
C ARG A 72 13.92 2.28 27.76
N CYS A 73 14.76 3.26 27.39
CA CYS A 73 16.16 3.32 27.85
C CYS A 73 16.57 4.66 28.45
N GLY A 74 15.71 5.67 28.44
CA GLY A 74 15.98 6.99 29.00
C GLY A 74 17.01 7.82 28.24
N PHE A 75 17.44 7.40 27.04
CA PHE A 75 18.37 8.18 26.22
C PHE A 75 17.71 9.48 25.75
N PRO A 76 18.39 10.65 25.88
CA PRO A 76 17.75 11.96 25.74
C PRO A 76 17.46 12.38 24.29
N GLU A 77 18.13 11.81 23.28
CA GLU A 77 17.88 12.18 21.88
C GLU A 77 17.08 11.10 21.11
N ALA A 78 16.09 11.55 20.35
CA ALA A 78 15.34 10.74 19.40
C ALA A 78 15.36 11.37 18.00
N ALA A 79 15.44 10.53 16.96
CA ALA A 79 15.12 10.97 15.61
C ALA A 79 13.60 10.99 15.43
N TYR A 80 13.06 12.05 14.85
CA TYR A 80 11.64 12.15 14.58
C TYR A 80 11.33 12.26 13.10
N ARG A 81 10.15 11.80 12.72
CA ARG A 81 9.55 12.06 11.41
C ARG A 81 8.07 12.33 11.58
N THR A 82 7.51 13.12 10.69
CA THR A 82 6.07 13.38 10.69
C THR A 82 5.42 12.73 9.48
N GLN A 83 4.22 12.19 9.68
CA GLN A 83 3.44 11.61 8.61
C GLN A 83 1.96 11.91 8.84
N GLN A 84 1.28 12.39 7.80
CA GLN A 84 -0.16 12.59 7.83
C GLN A 84 -0.84 11.22 7.74
N THR A 85 -1.33 10.71 8.87
CA THR A 85 -2.10 9.45 8.92
C THR A 85 -3.60 9.67 8.96
N ARG A 86 -4.04 10.92 9.14
CA ARG A 86 -5.43 11.33 9.37
C ARG A 86 -5.84 12.45 8.41
N SER A 87 -7.10 12.87 8.50
CA SER A 87 -7.65 13.98 7.70
C SER A 87 -6.77 15.23 7.79
N ALA A 88 -6.78 16.07 6.74
CA ALA A 88 -5.93 17.26 6.67
C ALA A 88 -6.23 18.30 7.77
N ASP A 89 -7.42 18.26 8.36
CA ASP A 89 -7.83 19.13 9.46
C ASP A 89 -7.23 18.73 10.81
N GLU A 90 -6.61 17.55 10.90
CA GLU A 90 -5.97 17.05 12.12
C GLU A 90 -4.44 17.22 12.06
N ALA A 91 -3.82 17.44 13.22
CA ALA A 91 -2.38 17.57 13.34
C ALA A 91 -1.63 16.33 12.83
N GLU A 92 -0.43 16.55 12.32
CA GLU A 92 0.45 15.50 11.81
C GLU A 92 0.83 14.50 12.91
N THR A 93 0.93 13.21 12.57
CA THR A 93 1.39 12.18 13.50
C THR A 93 2.91 12.16 13.54
N ARG A 94 3.49 12.30 14.72
CA ARG A 94 4.94 12.23 14.93
C ARG A 94 5.37 10.83 15.32
N PHE A 95 6.39 10.31 14.65
CA PHE A 95 7.02 9.03 14.94
C PHE A 95 8.45 9.29 15.41
N PHE A 96 8.79 8.76 16.57
CA PHE A 96 10.10 8.86 17.17
C PHE A 96 10.85 7.55 17.11
N ARG A 97 12.17 7.64 17.04
CA ARG A 97 13.08 6.51 17.11
C ARG A 97 14.27 6.87 17.99
N CYS A 98 14.58 5.98 18.94
CA CYS A 98 15.73 6.15 19.80
C CYS A 98 17.03 6.10 19.00
N MET A 99 17.89 7.11 19.18
CA MET A 99 19.21 7.18 18.54
C MET A 99 20.27 6.31 19.22
N ASN A 100 19.95 5.67 20.35
CA ASN A 100 20.82 4.69 20.95
C ASN A 100 20.87 3.42 20.08
N ASN A 101 22.05 3.12 19.53
CA ASN A 101 22.32 1.95 18.70
C ASN A 101 21.92 0.62 19.36
N ASN A 102 21.91 0.56 20.70
CA ASN A 102 21.55 -0.65 21.45
C ASN A 102 20.04 -0.77 21.71
N CYS A 103 19.26 0.30 21.50
CA CYS A 103 17.83 0.32 21.79
C CYS A 103 16.99 0.24 20.51
N GLY A 104 17.17 1.20 19.60
CA GLY A 104 16.41 1.30 18.34
C GLY A 104 14.88 1.34 18.49
N HIS A 105 14.35 1.57 19.69
CA HIS A 105 12.91 1.57 19.95
C HIS A 105 12.23 2.70 19.18
N THR A 106 11.11 2.39 18.53
CA THR A 106 10.31 3.35 17.77
C THR A 106 8.95 3.49 18.44
N TRP A 107 8.49 4.72 18.66
CA TRP A 107 7.19 5.01 19.27
C TRP A 107 6.48 6.16 18.55
N VAL A 108 5.20 6.32 18.81
CA VAL A 108 4.35 7.36 18.21
C VAL A 108 4.01 8.36 19.30
N ASP A 109 4.02 9.65 18.95
CA ASP A 109 3.47 10.69 19.81
C ASP A 109 1.94 10.63 19.75
N TYR A 110 1.30 10.54 20.92
CA TYR A 110 -0.15 10.55 21.04
C TYR A 110 -0.68 11.84 21.69
N SER A 111 0.21 12.83 21.89
CA SER A 111 -0.12 14.12 22.51
C SER A 111 -1.00 15.00 21.63
#